data_AF-A0A6A0AHL3-F1
#
_entry.id   AF-A0A6A0AHL3-F1
#
_cell.length_a   1.000
_cell.length_b   1.000
_cell.length_c   1.000
_cell.angle_alpha   90.00
_cell.angle_beta   90.00
_cell.angle_gamma   90.00
#
_symmetry.space_group_name_H-M   'P 1'
#
loop_
_entity.id
_entity.type
_entity.pdbx_description
1 polymer ?
#
loop_
_entity_poly.entity_id
_entity_poly.type
_entity_poly.pdbx_seq_one_letter_code
_entity_poly.pdbx_strand_id
1 'polypeptide(L)'
;VAAQPEEAVELYLAADRPRQALALLNQQLSLLLPSAAQEAASGLDVSGAAISLKRVLVRARDARARIPATADSGSRREVEALQQLQAVWELLLAAAQQRHDLALQKLHELSFVPLEKARVEQCVRVAQSGLHPAVQERLQDVLAVAAHTISALKDGASREKCYTLRTELDALCQFANSVSFRVPRVVYQKLCEAASCFS
;
A
#
# COMPACT_ATOMS: atom_id res chain seq x y z
N VAL A 1 -26.66 0.56 -11.60
CA VAL A 1 -25.84 -0.02 -12.71
C VAL A 1 -24.44 -0.38 -12.17
N ALA A 2 -24.35 -1.28 -11.19
CA ALA A 2 -23.09 -1.53 -10.46
C ALA A 2 -22.83 -3.03 -10.19
N ALA A 3 -23.24 -3.91 -11.11
CA ALA A 3 -23.02 -5.37 -11.01
C ALA A 3 -21.86 -5.88 -11.89
N GLN A 4 -21.37 -5.05 -12.83
CA GLN A 4 -20.44 -5.47 -13.88
C GLN A 4 -19.09 -6.02 -13.39
N PRO A 5 -18.43 -5.48 -12.34
CA PRO A 5 -17.10 -5.95 -11.98
C PRO A 5 -17.11 -7.24 -11.14
N GLU A 6 -18.18 -7.50 -10.38
CA GLU A 6 -18.35 -8.75 -9.62
C GLU A 6 -18.72 -9.91 -10.55
N GLU A 7 -19.64 -9.67 -11.48
CA GLU A 7 -20.04 -10.63 -12.51
C GLU A 7 -18.86 -11.00 -13.43
N ALA A 8 -18.03 -10.02 -13.81
CA ALA A 8 -16.83 -10.28 -14.60
C ALA A 8 -15.84 -11.22 -13.90
N VAL A 9 -15.63 -11.04 -12.59
CA VAL A 9 -14.76 -11.93 -11.80
C VAL A 9 -15.32 -13.36 -11.78
N GLU A 10 -16.61 -13.52 -11.57
CA GLU A 10 -17.27 -14.82 -11.57
C GLU A 10 -17.18 -15.52 -12.92
N LEU A 11 -17.41 -14.79 -14.02
CA LEU A 11 -17.25 -15.32 -15.38
C LEU A 11 -15.81 -15.77 -15.66
N TYR A 12 -14.79 -15.00 -15.24
CA TYR A 12 -13.40 -15.42 -15.41
C TYR A 12 -13.06 -16.66 -14.58
N LEU A 13 -13.55 -16.74 -13.34
CA LEU A 13 -13.32 -17.92 -12.50
C LEU A 13 -14.05 -19.17 -13.01
N ALA A 14 -15.24 -19.02 -13.57
CA ALA A 14 -15.98 -20.09 -14.22
C ALA A 14 -15.29 -20.57 -15.51
N ALA A 15 -14.62 -19.67 -16.23
CA ALA A 15 -13.87 -19.97 -17.44
C ALA A 15 -12.43 -20.48 -17.18
N ASP A 16 -12.08 -20.80 -15.92
CA ASP A 16 -10.72 -21.18 -15.49
C ASP A 16 -9.63 -20.18 -15.89
N ARG A 17 -9.94 -18.89 -15.75
CA ARG A 17 -9.04 -17.76 -16.03
C ARG A 17 -8.70 -17.00 -14.74
N PRO A 18 -7.98 -17.63 -13.79
CA PRO A 18 -7.74 -17.05 -12.46
C PRO A 18 -6.84 -15.81 -12.49
N ARG A 19 -5.95 -15.68 -13.47
CA ARG A 19 -5.10 -14.48 -13.62
C ARG A 19 -5.93 -13.24 -13.94
N GLN A 20 -6.86 -13.32 -14.88
CA GLN A 20 -7.72 -12.20 -15.27
C GLN A 20 -8.67 -11.81 -14.14
N ALA A 21 -9.22 -12.80 -13.44
CA ALA A 21 -9.99 -12.56 -12.23
C ALA A 21 -9.15 -11.82 -11.17
N LEU A 22 -7.92 -12.29 -10.92
CA LEU A 22 -7.03 -11.68 -9.93
C LEU A 22 -6.62 -10.24 -10.30
N ALA A 23 -6.41 -9.94 -11.58
CA ALA A 23 -6.13 -8.59 -12.05
C ALA A 23 -7.27 -7.60 -11.72
N LEU A 24 -8.53 -8.02 -11.95
CA LEU A 24 -9.70 -7.21 -11.55
C LEU A 24 -9.79 -7.04 -10.04
N LEU A 25 -9.55 -8.12 -9.29
CA LEU A 25 -9.58 -8.09 -7.82
C LEU A 25 -8.48 -7.17 -7.26
N ASN A 26 -7.27 -7.19 -7.81
CA ASN A 26 -6.18 -6.29 -7.42
C ASN A 26 -6.55 -4.82 -7.64
N GLN A 27 -7.20 -4.50 -8.75
CA GLN A 27 -7.68 -3.15 -9.03
C GLN A 27 -8.80 -2.73 -8.06
N GLN A 28 -9.76 -3.61 -7.79
CA GLN A 28 -10.81 -3.37 -6.79
C GLN A 28 -10.24 -3.15 -5.39
N LEU A 29 -9.28 -3.98 -4.97
CA LEU A 29 -8.58 -3.82 -3.69
C LEU A 29 -7.96 -2.43 -3.61
N SER A 30 -7.13 -2.05 -4.58
CA SER A 30 -6.46 -0.74 -4.59
C SER A 30 -7.42 0.44 -4.38
N LEU A 31 -8.58 0.42 -5.05
CA LEU A 31 -9.60 1.44 -4.92
C LEU A 31 -10.25 1.48 -3.53
N LEU A 32 -10.49 0.30 -2.93
CA LEU A 32 -11.17 0.18 -1.64
C LEU A 32 -10.28 0.45 -0.43
N LEU A 33 -8.96 0.27 -0.56
CA LEU A 33 -8.03 0.29 0.57
C LEU A 33 -8.14 1.54 1.48
N PRO A 34 -8.14 2.79 0.98
CA PRO A 34 -8.15 3.96 1.85
C PRO A 34 -9.45 4.11 2.64
N SER A 35 -10.60 3.96 1.98
CA SER A 35 -11.91 4.09 2.61
C SER A 35 -12.19 2.94 3.58
N ALA A 36 -11.83 1.72 3.20
CA ALA A 36 -11.96 0.56 4.07
C ALA A 36 -11.14 0.71 5.36
N ALA A 37 -9.97 1.35 5.31
CA ALA A 37 -9.10 1.48 6.48
C ALA A 37 -9.69 2.44 7.50
N GLN A 38 -10.27 3.56 7.02
CA GLN A 38 -10.97 4.53 7.84
C GLN A 38 -12.26 3.98 8.44
N GLU A 39 -13.07 3.27 7.65
CA GLU A 39 -14.28 2.60 8.14
C GLU A 39 -13.95 1.53 9.19
N ALA A 40 -12.92 0.71 8.95
CA ALA A 40 -12.50 -0.32 9.90
C ALA A 40 -11.92 0.27 11.19
N ALA A 41 -11.21 1.39 11.13
CA ALA A 41 -10.70 2.07 12.32
C ALA A 41 -11.80 2.77 13.14
N SER A 42 -12.86 3.26 12.49
CA SER A 42 -14.00 3.91 13.15
C SER A 42 -15.02 2.94 13.75
N GLY A 43 -14.82 1.63 13.58
CA GLY A 43 -15.76 0.60 14.05
C GLY A 43 -17.05 0.51 13.24
N LEU A 44 -17.09 1.14 12.05
CA LEU A 44 -18.20 1.09 11.10
C LEU A 44 -18.02 -0.08 10.11
N ASP A 45 -17.53 -1.23 10.57
CA ASP A 45 -17.17 -2.36 9.70
C ASP A 45 -18.37 -3.27 9.33
N VAL A 46 -19.58 -2.78 9.59
CA VAL A 46 -20.86 -3.49 9.41
C VAL A 46 -21.53 -3.17 8.07
N SER A 47 -21.06 -2.15 7.35
CA SER A 47 -21.49 -1.85 5.97
C SER A 47 -20.50 -0.91 5.28
N GLY A 48 -20.27 -1.07 3.97
CA GLY A 48 -19.46 -0.12 3.19
C GLY A 48 -18.22 -0.71 2.52
N ALA A 49 -17.16 0.10 2.43
CA ALA A 49 -15.87 -0.28 1.85
C ALA A 49 -15.17 -1.38 2.65
N ALA A 50 -15.23 -1.38 3.99
CA ALA A 50 -14.59 -2.40 4.82
C ALA A 50 -15.14 -3.81 4.57
N ILE A 51 -16.47 -3.95 4.46
CA ILE A 51 -17.10 -5.24 4.09
C ILE A 51 -16.77 -5.62 2.66
N SER A 52 -16.80 -4.65 1.74
CA SER A 52 -16.48 -4.90 0.34
C SER A 52 -15.04 -5.38 0.18
N LEU A 53 -14.08 -4.78 0.90
CA LEU A 53 -12.69 -5.22 0.94
C LEU A 53 -12.57 -6.66 1.46
N LYS A 54 -13.23 -7.00 2.57
CA LYS A 54 -13.24 -8.38 3.12
C LYS A 54 -13.72 -9.39 2.06
N ARG A 55 -14.81 -9.08 1.34
CA ARG A 55 -15.33 -9.94 0.25
C ARG A 55 -14.35 -10.09 -0.90
N VAL A 56 -13.75 -8.99 -1.36
CA VAL A 56 -12.76 -9.00 -2.44
C VAL A 56 -11.51 -9.78 -2.04
N LEU A 57 -11.04 -9.66 -0.78
CA LEU A 57 -9.89 -10.41 -0.26
C LEU A 57 -10.14 -11.93 -0.25
N VAL A 58 -11.34 -12.37 0.15
CA VAL A 58 -11.71 -13.80 0.08
C VAL A 58 -11.66 -14.29 -1.37
N ARG A 59 -12.29 -13.57 -2.30
CA ARG A 59 -12.27 -13.91 -3.73
C ARG A 59 -10.85 -13.91 -4.32
N ALA A 60 -10.02 -12.95 -3.92
CA ALA A 60 -8.63 -12.86 -4.37
C ALA A 60 -7.79 -14.04 -3.86
N ARG A 61 -8.03 -14.49 -2.63
CA ARG A 61 -7.40 -15.69 -2.07
C ARG A 61 -7.81 -16.93 -2.87
N ASP A 62 -9.09 -17.07 -3.21
CA ASP A 62 -9.60 -18.20 -3.99
C ASP A 62 -9.02 -18.20 -5.41
N ALA A 63 -8.97 -17.04 -6.07
CA ALA A 63 -8.35 -16.89 -7.39
C ALA A 63 -6.85 -17.22 -7.34
N ARG A 64 -6.13 -16.72 -6.34
CA ARG A 64 -4.70 -17.00 -6.13
C ARG A 64 -4.44 -18.49 -5.86
N ALA A 65 -5.33 -19.19 -5.14
CA ALA A 65 -5.19 -20.62 -4.88
C ALA A 65 -5.26 -21.48 -6.16
N ARG A 66 -5.89 -20.96 -7.22
CA ARG A 66 -5.96 -21.61 -8.54
C ARG A 66 -4.77 -21.31 -9.44
N ILE A 67 -3.86 -20.41 -9.04
CA ILE A 67 -2.64 -20.09 -9.77
C ILE A 67 -1.51 -21.00 -9.26
N PRO A 68 -0.93 -21.87 -10.11
CA PRO A 68 0.15 -22.76 -9.69
C PRO A 68 1.46 -22.01 -9.44
N ALA A 69 2.33 -22.55 -8.59
CA ALA A 69 3.65 -21.98 -8.34
C ALA A 69 4.54 -21.90 -9.61
N THR A 70 4.29 -22.79 -10.58
CA THR A 70 4.97 -22.85 -11.87
C THR A 70 4.40 -21.88 -12.91
N ALA A 71 3.41 -21.04 -12.56
CA ALA A 71 2.76 -20.14 -13.48
C ALA A 71 3.73 -19.13 -14.13
N ASP A 72 3.28 -18.54 -15.24
CA ASP A 72 4.01 -17.55 -16.03
C ASP A 72 4.31 -16.26 -15.23
N SER A 73 5.20 -15.44 -15.77
CA SER A 73 5.62 -14.17 -15.13
C SER A 73 4.46 -13.21 -14.90
N GLY A 74 3.44 -13.19 -15.76
CA GLY A 74 2.27 -12.35 -15.60
C GLY A 74 1.42 -12.78 -14.40
N SER A 75 1.20 -14.08 -14.25
CA SER A 75 0.49 -14.63 -13.08
C SER A 75 1.24 -14.37 -11.77
N ARG A 76 2.58 -14.52 -11.77
CA ARG A 76 3.42 -14.18 -10.60
C ARG A 76 3.30 -12.72 -10.22
N ARG A 77 3.27 -11.82 -11.21
CA ARG A 77 3.12 -10.38 -10.99
C ARG A 77 1.77 -10.03 -10.33
N GLU A 78 0.68 -10.70 -10.71
CA GLU A 78 -0.63 -10.51 -10.07
C GLU A 78 -0.65 -11.00 -8.61
N VAL A 79 0.02 -12.12 -8.34
CA VAL A 79 0.14 -12.65 -6.97
C VAL A 79 1.00 -11.74 -6.09
N GLU A 80 2.11 -11.23 -6.61
CA GLU A 80 2.95 -10.26 -5.91
C GLU A 80 2.18 -8.96 -5.62
N ALA A 81 1.41 -8.47 -6.59
CA ALA A 81 0.57 -7.29 -6.41
C ALA A 81 -0.47 -7.50 -5.29
N LEU A 82 -1.11 -8.67 -5.23
CA LEU A 82 -2.03 -9.00 -4.14
C LEU A 82 -1.33 -8.92 -2.77
N GLN A 83 -0.14 -9.51 -2.65
CA GLN A 83 0.64 -9.48 -1.40
C GLN A 83 1.02 -8.06 -1.00
N GLN A 84 1.47 -7.25 -1.96
CA GLN A 84 1.81 -5.85 -1.73
C GLN A 84 0.59 -5.04 -1.29
N LEU A 85 -0.58 -5.23 -1.93
CA LEU A 85 -1.83 -4.56 -1.54
C LEU A 85 -2.30 -4.99 -0.14
N GLN A 86 -2.09 -6.24 0.26
CA GLN A 86 -2.36 -6.72 1.63
C GLN A 86 -1.42 -6.06 2.65
N ALA A 87 -0.14 -5.90 2.34
CA ALA A 87 0.78 -5.19 3.23
C ALA A 87 0.43 -3.69 3.34
N VAL A 88 0.02 -3.06 2.22
CA VAL A 88 -0.49 -1.68 2.22
C VAL A 88 -1.76 -1.57 3.07
N TRP A 89 -2.68 -2.54 2.98
CA TRP A 89 -3.86 -2.59 3.84
C TRP A 89 -3.50 -2.55 5.32
N GLU A 90 -2.59 -3.41 5.76
CA GLU A 90 -2.17 -3.49 7.17
C GLU A 90 -1.55 -2.18 7.66
N LEU A 91 -0.72 -1.53 6.83
CA LEU A 91 -0.16 -0.21 7.10
C LEU A 91 -1.27 0.85 7.27
N LEU A 92 -2.17 0.96 6.29
CA LEU A 92 -3.25 1.97 6.31
C LEU A 92 -4.19 1.77 7.50
N LEU A 93 -4.53 0.52 7.81
CA LEU A 93 -5.38 0.19 8.96
C LEU A 93 -4.70 0.55 10.28
N ALA A 94 -3.42 0.17 10.46
CA ALA A 94 -2.68 0.49 11.68
C ALA A 94 -2.57 2.01 11.89
N ALA A 95 -2.32 2.76 10.81
CA ALA A 95 -2.26 4.21 10.85
C ALA A 95 -3.62 4.84 11.16
N ALA A 96 -4.70 4.36 10.54
CA ALA A 96 -6.06 4.83 10.81
C ALA A 96 -6.48 4.57 12.28
N GLN A 97 -6.02 3.47 12.87
CA GLN A 97 -6.20 3.14 14.28
C GLN A 97 -5.28 3.91 15.25
N GLN A 98 -4.48 4.87 14.77
CA GLN A 98 -3.50 5.63 15.56
C GLN A 98 -2.42 4.75 16.22
N ARG A 99 -2.20 3.53 15.71
CA ARG A 99 -1.16 2.60 16.18
C ARG A 99 0.14 2.88 15.45
N HIS A 100 0.75 4.04 15.71
CA HIS A 100 1.86 4.54 14.92
C HIS A 100 3.11 3.64 14.95
N ASP A 101 3.45 3.00 16.08
CA ASP A 101 4.58 2.06 16.12
C ASP A 101 4.33 0.83 15.23
N LEU A 102 3.09 0.30 15.21
CA LEU A 102 2.71 -0.80 14.33
C LEU A 102 2.69 -0.37 12.86
N ALA A 103 2.18 0.83 12.57
CA ALA A 103 2.21 1.38 11.22
C ALA A 103 3.66 1.55 10.72
N LEU A 104 4.57 2.02 11.58
CA LEU A 104 5.98 2.11 11.23
C LEU A 104 6.59 0.72 10.98
N GLN A 105 6.29 -0.28 11.81
CA GLN A 105 6.72 -1.66 11.55
C GLN A 105 6.21 -2.17 10.19
N LYS A 106 4.94 -1.93 9.87
CA LYS A 106 4.36 -2.33 8.57
C LYS A 106 4.97 -1.57 7.40
N LEU A 107 5.37 -0.32 7.59
CA LEU A 107 6.10 0.44 6.59
C LEU A 107 7.47 -0.18 6.29
N HIS A 108 8.18 -0.71 7.30
CA HIS A 108 9.47 -1.41 7.12
C HIS A 108 9.34 -2.71 6.32
N GLU A 109 8.20 -3.38 6.40
CA GLU A 109 7.92 -4.62 5.66
C GLU A 109 7.69 -4.36 4.15
N LEU A 110 7.47 -3.11 3.73
CA LEU A 110 7.27 -2.78 2.32
C LEU A 110 8.58 -2.81 1.53
N SER A 111 8.64 -3.71 0.54
CA SER A 111 9.83 -3.87 -0.32
C SER A 111 10.03 -2.72 -1.31
N PHE A 112 8.97 -1.98 -1.65
CA PHE A 112 8.95 -0.96 -2.70
C PHE A 112 9.04 0.49 -2.18
N VAL A 113 9.15 0.69 -0.86
CA VAL A 113 9.36 2.01 -0.24
C VAL A 113 10.66 1.97 0.57
N PRO A 114 11.58 2.94 0.39
CA PRO A 114 12.84 2.96 1.11
C PRO A 114 12.70 3.72 2.43
N LEU A 115 13.18 3.10 3.52
CA LEU A 115 13.42 3.77 4.80
C LEU A 115 14.93 4.00 5.05
N GLU A 116 15.76 3.48 4.16
CA GLU A 116 17.20 3.65 4.20
C GLU A 116 17.68 4.28 2.91
N LYS A 117 18.65 5.21 3.01
CA LYS A 117 19.23 5.89 1.85
C LYS A 117 19.79 4.90 0.80
N ALA A 118 20.40 3.80 1.25
CA ALA A 118 20.97 2.79 0.37
C ALA A 118 19.91 2.09 -0.52
N ARG A 119 18.66 2.01 -0.07
CA ARG A 119 17.57 1.37 -0.81
C ARG A 119 16.85 2.30 -1.79
N VAL A 120 17.11 3.61 -1.75
CA VAL A 120 16.37 4.61 -2.53
C VAL A 120 16.43 4.30 -4.02
N GLU A 121 17.62 4.15 -4.60
CA GLU A 121 17.77 3.91 -6.05
C GLU A 121 17.09 2.62 -6.51
N GLN A 122 17.16 1.56 -5.71
CA GLN A 122 16.49 0.29 -6.01
C GLN A 122 14.96 0.47 -6.01
N CYS A 123 14.42 1.13 -5.00
CA CYS A 123 12.98 1.38 -4.91
C CYS A 123 12.51 2.30 -6.04
N VAL A 124 13.30 3.30 -6.46
CA VAL A 124 12.99 4.15 -7.61
C VAL A 124 12.85 3.33 -8.88
N ARG A 125 13.80 2.41 -9.16
CA ARG A 125 13.71 1.51 -10.33
C ARG A 125 12.44 0.66 -10.29
N VAL A 126 12.13 0.09 -9.12
CA VAL A 126 10.90 -0.71 -8.93
C VAL A 126 9.66 0.15 -9.18
N ALA A 127 9.58 1.35 -8.60
CA ALA A 127 8.44 2.26 -8.77
C ALA A 127 8.23 2.71 -10.22
N GLN A 128 9.31 2.91 -10.98
CA GLN A 128 9.25 3.39 -12.37
C GLN A 128 8.70 2.34 -13.35
N SER A 129 9.14 1.09 -13.25
CA SER A 129 8.84 0.06 -14.27
C SER A 129 8.45 -1.31 -13.73
N GLY A 130 8.82 -1.63 -12.48
CA GLY A 130 8.56 -2.95 -11.89
C GLY A 130 7.21 -3.08 -11.19
N LEU A 131 6.72 -2.00 -10.59
CA LEU A 131 5.56 -2.04 -9.71
C LEU A 131 4.26 -2.31 -10.50
N HIS A 132 3.33 -3.05 -9.90
CA HIS A 132 2.03 -3.30 -10.51
C HIS A 132 1.18 -2.02 -10.50
N PRO A 133 0.41 -1.70 -11.58
CA PRO A 133 -0.38 -0.46 -11.64
C PRO A 133 -1.28 -0.24 -10.43
N ALA A 134 -1.96 -1.29 -9.96
CA ALA A 134 -2.82 -1.21 -8.77
C ALA A 134 -2.04 -0.81 -7.51
N VAL A 135 -0.79 -1.23 -7.35
CA VAL A 135 0.06 -0.86 -6.20
C VAL A 135 0.64 0.55 -6.40
N GLN A 136 1.00 0.92 -7.64
CA GLN A 136 1.47 2.27 -7.98
C GLN A 136 0.48 3.35 -7.57
N GLU A 137 -0.82 3.13 -7.78
CA GLU A 137 -1.87 4.07 -7.38
C GLU A 137 -1.92 4.31 -5.86
N ARG A 138 -1.43 3.37 -5.05
CA ARG A 138 -1.40 3.49 -3.58
C ARG A 138 -0.13 4.13 -3.04
N LEU A 139 0.87 4.38 -3.89
CA LEU A 139 2.16 4.93 -3.44
C LEU A 139 1.98 6.28 -2.73
N GLN A 140 1.07 7.12 -3.22
CA GLN A 140 0.73 8.40 -2.59
C GLN A 140 0.16 8.24 -1.18
N ASP A 141 -0.67 7.22 -0.96
CA ASP A 141 -1.32 6.97 0.33
C ASP A 141 -0.30 6.43 1.33
N VAL A 142 0.57 5.51 0.88
CA VAL A 142 1.68 4.97 1.67
C VAL A 142 2.63 6.09 2.12
N LEU A 143 3.04 6.98 1.21
CA LEU A 143 3.94 8.08 1.53
C LEU A 143 3.29 9.12 2.45
N ALA A 144 2.00 9.43 2.25
CA ALA A 144 1.26 10.33 3.14
C ALA A 144 1.12 9.74 4.55
N VAL A 145 0.83 8.44 4.67
CA VAL A 145 0.76 7.74 5.95
C VAL A 145 2.13 7.63 6.61
N ALA A 146 3.19 7.40 5.86
CA ALA A 146 4.56 7.38 6.37
C ALA A 146 4.93 8.74 7.00
N ALA A 147 4.67 9.85 6.29
CA ALA A 147 4.91 11.19 6.82
C ALA A 147 4.18 11.41 8.15
N HIS A 148 2.87 11.10 8.18
CA HIS A 148 2.06 11.28 9.37
C HIS A 148 2.50 10.40 10.54
N THR A 149 2.78 9.12 10.28
CA THR A 149 3.18 8.14 11.29
C THR A 149 4.52 8.52 11.92
N ILE A 150 5.51 8.88 11.10
CA ILE A 150 6.83 9.27 11.61
C ILE A 150 6.74 10.58 12.40
N SER A 151 5.96 11.56 11.93
CA SER A 151 5.71 12.79 12.70
C SER A 151 5.04 12.53 14.03
N ALA A 152 4.03 11.66 14.09
CA ALA A 152 3.33 11.33 15.34
C ALA A 152 4.24 10.62 16.35
N LEU A 153 5.18 9.80 15.88
CA LEU A 153 6.15 9.11 16.74
C LEU A 153 7.25 10.00 17.30
N LYS A 154 7.41 11.23 16.78
CA LYS A 154 8.38 12.20 17.29
C LYS A 154 8.07 12.60 18.73
N ASP A 155 6.78 12.82 19.04
CA ASP A 155 6.35 13.35 20.32
C ASP A 155 6.48 12.25 21.40
N GLY A 156 7.54 12.35 22.21
CA GLY A 156 7.87 11.36 23.25
C GLY A 156 8.98 10.37 22.88
N ALA A 157 9.59 10.48 21.70
CA ALA A 157 10.74 9.68 21.32
C ALA A 157 12.05 10.14 21.99
N SER A 158 12.97 9.19 22.21
CA SER A 158 14.34 9.49 22.61
C SER A 158 15.09 10.22 21.49
N ARG A 159 16.17 10.92 21.83
CA ARG A 159 17.02 11.61 20.83
C ARG A 159 17.53 10.67 19.74
N GLU A 160 17.89 9.44 20.11
CA GLU A 160 18.33 8.40 19.17
C GLU A 160 17.18 7.98 18.23
N LYS A 161 15.98 7.71 18.77
CA LYS A 161 14.81 7.38 17.95
C LYS A 161 14.45 8.54 17.01
N CYS A 162 14.52 9.79 17.47
CA CYS A 162 14.32 10.96 16.63
C CYS A 162 15.33 11.06 15.48
N TYR A 163 16.60 10.72 15.73
CA TYR A 163 17.62 10.68 14.68
C TYR A 163 17.29 9.61 13.63
N THR A 164 16.92 8.40 14.05
CA THR A 164 16.51 7.32 13.14
C THR A 164 15.30 7.73 12.29
N LEU A 165 14.24 8.21 12.93
CA LEU A 165 13.03 8.70 12.25
C LEU A 165 13.33 9.82 11.25
N ARG A 166 14.26 10.72 11.57
CA ARG A 166 14.72 11.76 10.64
C ARG A 166 15.40 11.15 9.41
N THR A 167 16.31 10.19 9.61
CA THR A 167 17.01 9.53 8.48
C THR A 167 16.05 8.76 7.57
N GLU A 168 15.01 8.14 8.13
CA GLU A 168 13.96 7.48 7.37
C GLU A 168 13.15 8.49 6.53
N LEU A 169 12.77 9.63 7.12
CA LEU A 169 12.11 10.72 6.39
C LEU A 169 12.97 11.29 5.27
N ASP A 170 14.29 11.42 5.46
CA ASP A 170 15.20 11.89 4.43
C ASP A 170 15.26 10.91 3.24
N ALA A 171 15.24 9.58 3.50
CA ALA A 171 15.16 8.56 2.47
C ALA A 171 13.82 8.63 1.70
N LEU A 172 12.71 8.81 2.42
CA LEU A 172 11.38 8.97 1.83
C LEU A 172 11.28 10.25 0.98
N CYS A 173 11.85 11.37 1.43
CA CYS A 173 11.92 12.62 0.66
C CYS A 173 12.70 12.44 -0.63
N GLN A 174 13.88 11.82 -0.58
CA GLN A 174 14.71 11.55 -1.76
C GLN A 174 13.98 10.65 -2.77
N PHE A 175 13.31 9.61 -2.27
CA PHE A 175 12.51 8.71 -3.08
C PHE A 175 11.34 9.45 -3.74
N ALA A 176 10.52 10.17 -2.96
CA ALA A 176 9.36 10.91 -3.45
C ALA A 176 9.73 11.97 -4.50
N ASN A 177 10.87 12.65 -4.33
CA ASN A 177 11.39 13.58 -5.33
C ASN A 177 11.74 12.87 -6.66
N SER A 178 12.35 11.69 -6.58
CA SER A 178 12.77 10.89 -7.74
C SER A 178 11.60 10.27 -8.51
N VAL A 179 10.44 10.12 -7.86
CA VAL A 179 9.20 9.61 -8.48
C VAL A 179 8.11 10.70 -8.56
N SER A 180 8.51 11.98 -8.57
CA SER A 180 7.60 13.14 -8.53
C SER A 180 6.53 13.18 -9.63
N PHE A 181 6.75 12.52 -10.77
CA PHE A 181 5.76 12.36 -11.83
C PHE A 181 4.60 11.41 -11.48
N ARG A 182 4.74 10.61 -10.41
CA ARG A 182 3.74 9.65 -9.91
C ARG A 182 3.10 10.05 -8.60
N VAL A 183 3.70 10.99 -7.87
CA VAL A 183 3.29 11.37 -6.52
C VAL A 183 2.84 12.83 -6.53
N PRO A 184 1.62 13.16 -6.08
CA PRO A 184 1.16 14.53 -6.00
C PRO A 184 2.10 15.42 -5.17
N ARG A 185 2.32 16.66 -5.61
CA ARG A 185 3.19 17.63 -4.93
C ARG A 185 2.83 17.83 -3.45
N VAL A 186 1.55 17.73 -3.11
CA VAL A 186 1.06 17.85 -1.72
C VAL A 186 1.62 16.75 -0.81
N VAL A 187 1.85 15.54 -1.32
CA VAL A 187 2.40 14.42 -0.53
C VAL A 187 3.89 14.66 -0.28
N TYR A 188 4.62 15.16 -1.28
CA TYR A 188 6.01 15.56 -1.12
C TYR A 188 6.17 16.69 -0.08
N GLN A 189 5.29 17.70 -0.12
CA GLN A 189 5.28 18.78 0.86
C GLN A 189 5.08 18.27 2.29
N LYS A 190 4.12 17.35 2.49
CA LYS A 190 3.90 16.71 3.81
C LYS A 190 5.14 15.99 4.33
N LEU A 191 5.89 15.30 3.47
CA LEU A 191 7.15 14.65 3.85
C LEU A 191 8.22 15.68 4.26
N CYS A 192 8.35 16.78 3.51
CA CYS A 192 9.30 17.83 3.85
C CYS A 192 8.93 18.56 5.15
N GLU A 193 7.64 18.85 5.37
CA GLU A 193 7.12 19.41 6.61
C GLU A 193 7.40 18.48 7.78
N ALA A 194 7.08 17.18 7.64
CA ALA A 194 7.39 16.17 8.64
C ALA A 194 8.88 16.12 8.99
N ALA A 195 9.76 16.17 7.98
CA ALA A 195 11.19 16.19 8.18
C ALA A 195 11.63 17.46 8.92
N SER A 196 11.12 18.64 8.53
CA SER A 196 11.47 19.92 9.16
C SER A 196 11.16 19.96 10.66
N CYS A 197 10.18 19.19 11.13
CA CYS A 197 9.87 19.08 12.55
C CYS A 197 10.98 18.44 13.40
N PHE A 198 11.96 17.74 12.81
CA PHE A 198 13.05 17.10 13.55
C PHE A 198 14.31 17.98 13.68
N SER A 199 14.24 19.26 13.26
CA SER A 199 15.33 20.24 13.40
C SER A 199 15.60 20.64 14.85
#